data_AF-A0A9E3NQ13-F1
#
_entry.id   AF-A0A9E3NQ13-F1
#
_cell.length_a   1.000
_cell.length_b   1.000
_cell.length_c   1.000
_cell.angle_alpha   90.00
_cell.angle_beta   90.00
_cell.angle_gamma   90.00
#
_symmetry.space_group_name_H-M   'P 1'
#
loop_
_entity.id
_entity.type
_entity.pdbx_description
1 polymer ?
#
loop_
_entity_poly.entity_id
_entity_poly.type
_entity_poly.pdbx_seq_one_letter_code
_entity_poly.pdbx_strand_id
1 'polypeptide(L)'
;MIRHIRALAALVALSLSTVACVAPTEQDEQGVEVEETSQEVSSRSAYFETFESVDGRYYFHLIAGNGENVLRSQGYTRLASAQNGVASVIANGLSASNFDVRQAKNGEWYFNLKAPNGQIIATSELYVTKSNATRGASTVRRLVGVARAGWQDAPRREAFELFKGEDGKSYFRLRAGNGEIMLASQGYTTAASARKGIASVRENGSAVDAFQVFEAYDGGWGIRLVARNGEIIARGETYSTKSNANRAVRRLAEIIGGGSVQVADAQTE
;
A
#
# COMPACT_ATOMS: atom_id res chain seq x y z
N MET A 1 62.91 2.00 21.22
CA MET A 1 63.20 2.19 19.78
C MET A 1 62.75 3.62 19.43
N ILE A 2 63.70 4.53 19.16
CA ILE A 2 63.63 5.70 18.24
C ILE A 2 62.48 6.72 18.46
N ARG A 3 62.63 8.06 18.47
CA ARG A 3 63.69 9.09 18.61
C ARG A 3 62.90 10.40 18.79
N HIS A 4 63.53 11.37 19.44
CA HIS A 4 63.15 12.79 19.58
C HIS A 4 62.81 13.50 18.27
N ILE A 5 62.16 14.69 18.36
CA ILE A 5 62.33 15.97 17.59
C ILE A 5 61.04 16.80 17.78
N ARG A 6 60.96 17.85 18.62
CA ARG A 6 61.39 19.27 18.49
C ARG A 6 60.97 20.00 17.19
N ALA A 7 59.98 20.89 17.37
CA ALA A 7 59.70 22.18 16.72
C ALA A 7 60.36 22.55 15.37
N LEU A 8 59.54 23.06 14.43
CA LEU A 8 59.91 24.21 13.60
C LEU A 8 58.66 24.92 13.05
N ALA A 9 58.59 26.22 13.31
CA ALA A 9 57.75 27.16 12.57
C ALA A 9 58.56 27.67 11.36
N ALA A 10 57.92 27.83 10.20
CA ALA A 10 58.45 28.64 9.12
C ALA A 10 57.31 29.23 8.27
N LEU A 11 57.23 30.55 8.37
CA LEU A 11 56.46 31.50 7.58
C LEU A 11 57.14 31.69 6.22
N VAL A 12 56.42 31.58 5.09
CA VAL A 12 56.79 32.28 3.85
C VAL A 12 55.50 32.79 3.19
N ALA A 13 55.53 34.07 2.87
CA ALA A 13 54.44 34.86 2.32
C ALA A 13 54.77 35.31 0.88
N LEU A 14 53.70 35.68 0.17
CA LEU A 14 53.60 36.53 -1.04
C LEU A 14 54.22 36.05 -2.38
N SER A 15 53.37 36.00 -3.41
CA SER A 15 53.34 37.06 -4.44
C SER A 15 52.04 37.06 -5.27
N LEU A 16 51.56 38.27 -5.57
CA LEU A 16 50.39 38.67 -6.37
C LEU A 16 50.68 38.41 -7.89
N SER A 17 49.78 38.39 -8.88
CA SER A 17 48.60 39.20 -9.23
C SER A 17 47.92 38.49 -10.42
N THR A 18 46.61 38.53 -10.67
CA THR A 18 45.94 39.63 -11.39
C THR A 18 44.43 39.40 -11.40
N VAL A 19 43.72 40.52 -11.37
CA VAL A 19 42.27 40.69 -11.41
C VAL A 19 41.74 40.47 -12.83
N ALA A 20 40.62 39.76 -12.97
CA ALA A 20 39.66 40.03 -14.02
C ALA A 20 38.24 39.96 -13.42
N CYS A 21 37.62 41.12 -13.26
CA CYS A 21 36.21 41.27 -12.90
C CYS A 21 35.34 40.93 -14.12
N VAL A 22 34.36 40.04 -13.96
CA VAL A 22 33.07 40.10 -14.69
C VAL A 22 31.98 39.56 -13.76
N ALA A 23 30.94 40.36 -13.56
CA ALA A 23 29.61 39.97 -13.09
C ALA A 23 28.59 40.70 -13.99
N PRO A 24 27.28 40.38 -13.99
CA PRO A 24 26.57 39.15 -13.63
C PRO A 24 25.75 38.59 -14.83
N THR A 25 25.18 37.40 -14.73
CA THR A 25 24.02 37.01 -15.56
C THR A 25 23.16 36.00 -14.80
N GLU A 26 21.87 36.32 -14.72
CA GLU A 26 20.82 35.57 -14.04
C GLU A 26 20.32 34.39 -14.88
N GLN A 27 19.72 33.42 -14.17
CA GLN A 27 18.73 32.41 -14.61
C GLN A 27 19.26 31.26 -15.50
N ASP A 28 19.27 30.04 -14.94
CA ASP A 28 18.22 29.07 -15.28
C ASP A 28 18.25 27.85 -14.34
N GLU A 29 17.06 27.26 -14.21
CA GLU A 29 16.52 26.48 -13.11
C GLU A 29 17.24 25.15 -12.88
N GLN A 30 17.81 24.97 -11.68
CA GLN A 30 18.19 23.67 -11.17
C GLN A 30 16.94 23.00 -10.60
N GLY A 31 16.35 22.08 -11.38
CA GLY A 31 15.41 21.10 -10.89
C GLY A 31 16.04 20.30 -9.76
N VAL A 32 15.57 20.54 -8.54
CA VAL A 32 15.92 19.71 -7.38
C VAL A 32 15.14 18.42 -7.55
N GLU A 33 15.77 17.39 -8.11
CA GLU A 33 15.31 16.01 -7.93
C GLU A 33 15.45 15.68 -6.45
N VAL A 34 14.34 15.81 -5.71
CA VAL A 34 14.29 15.36 -4.32
C VAL A 34 14.21 13.84 -4.38
N GLU A 35 15.35 13.20 -4.16
CA GLU A 35 15.46 11.75 -4.02
C GLU A 35 14.68 11.33 -2.76
N GLU A 36 13.39 10.99 -2.92
CA GLU A 36 12.56 10.57 -1.80
C GLU A 36 13.06 9.23 -1.24
N THR A 37 13.63 9.27 -0.04
CA THR A 37 14.18 8.08 0.61
C THR A 37 13.07 7.07 0.96
N SER A 38 13.35 5.76 0.83
CA SER A 38 12.35 4.69 1.01
C SER A 38 11.66 4.67 2.39
N GLN A 39 12.29 5.24 3.42
CA GLN A 39 11.68 5.40 4.75
C GLN A 39 10.65 6.54 4.80
N GLU A 40 10.84 7.60 4.02
CA GLU A 40 9.91 8.72 3.94
C GLU A 40 8.68 8.36 3.08
N VAL A 41 8.88 7.58 2.01
CA VAL A 41 7.82 7.01 1.17
C VAL A 41 6.93 6.03 1.98
N SER A 42 7.52 5.20 2.84
CA SER A 42 6.77 4.34 3.78
C SER A 42 6.02 5.14 4.86
N SER A 43 6.52 6.32 5.27
CA SER A 43 5.82 7.19 6.23
C SER A 43 4.62 7.97 5.61
N ARG A 44 4.54 7.98 4.28
CA ARG A 44 3.50 8.67 3.50
C ARG A 44 2.53 7.74 2.79
N SER A 45 2.72 6.42 2.78
CA SER A 45 1.76 5.48 2.20
C SER A 45 0.64 5.14 3.18
N ALA A 46 -0.55 4.82 2.63
CA ALA A 46 -1.70 4.33 3.37
C ALA A 46 -2.63 3.58 2.43
N TYR A 47 -3.29 2.53 2.93
CA TYR A 47 -4.26 1.76 2.15
C TYR A 47 -5.39 1.24 3.03
N PHE A 48 -6.51 0.90 2.39
CA PHE A 48 -7.60 0.20 3.05
C PHE A 48 -7.47 -1.30 2.86
N GLU A 49 -7.50 -2.04 3.95
CA GLU A 49 -7.63 -3.50 3.95
C GLU A 49 -9.07 -3.86 4.31
N THR A 50 -9.72 -4.74 3.56
CA THR A 50 -11.07 -5.24 3.88
C THR A 50 -11.03 -6.75 4.01
N PHE A 51 -11.52 -7.29 5.13
CA PHE A 51 -11.42 -8.72 5.44
C PHE A 51 -12.70 -9.25 6.08
N GLU A 52 -12.89 -10.57 6.01
CA GLU A 52 -13.91 -11.29 6.77
C GLU A 52 -13.30 -11.81 8.08
N SER A 53 -13.91 -11.47 9.21
CA SER A 53 -13.49 -11.95 10.52
C SER A 53 -14.12 -13.31 10.83
N VAL A 54 -13.66 -13.96 11.91
CA VAL A 54 -14.12 -15.28 12.35
C VAL A 54 -15.61 -15.32 12.73
N ASP A 55 -16.21 -14.16 12.93
CA ASP A 55 -17.65 -13.97 13.20
C ASP A 55 -18.50 -13.93 11.92
N GLY A 56 -17.89 -14.12 10.74
CA GLY A 56 -18.57 -14.06 9.44
C GLY A 56 -18.99 -12.65 9.02
N ARG A 57 -18.48 -11.62 9.70
CA ARG A 57 -18.72 -10.21 9.35
C ARG A 57 -17.51 -9.64 8.63
N TYR A 58 -17.78 -8.69 7.74
CA TYR A 58 -16.77 -7.96 6.99
C TYR A 58 -16.36 -6.69 7.71
N TYR A 59 -15.08 -6.42 7.78
CA TYR A 59 -14.48 -5.24 8.39
C TYR A 59 -13.51 -4.62 7.40
N PHE A 60 -13.16 -3.37 7.64
CA PHE A 60 -12.04 -2.73 6.99
C PHE A 60 -11.22 -1.91 7.98
N HIS A 61 -9.92 -1.81 7.71
CA HIS A 61 -8.96 -0.95 8.38
C HIS A 61 -8.36 0.06 7.39
N LEU A 62 -8.00 1.24 7.90
CA LEU A 62 -6.99 2.09 7.26
C LEU A 62 -5.65 1.74 7.90
N ILE A 63 -4.71 1.30 7.07
CA ILE A 63 -3.37 0.90 7.47
C ILE A 63 -2.40 2.00 7.04
N ALA A 64 -1.63 2.52 7.98
CA ALA A 64 -0.55 3.45 7.68
C ALA A 64 0.65 2.70 7.08
N GLY A 65 1.55 3.38 6.38
CA GLY A 65 2.65 2.72 5.69
C GLY A 65 3.71 2.07 6.59
N ASN A 66 3.62 2.28 7.92
CA ASN A 66 4.35 1.51 8.93
C ASN A 66 3.64 0.19 9.33
N GLY A 67 2.51 -0.13 8.72
CA GLY A 67 1.71 -1.34 9.01
C GLY A 67 0.71 -1.19 10.17
N GLU A 68 0.63 -0.04 10.82
CA GLU A 68 -0.29 0.15 11.94
C GLU A 68 -1.73 0.42 11.46
N ASN A 69 -2.69 -0.26 12.10
CA ASN A 69 -4.11 0.02 11.94
C ASN A 69 -4.44 1.34 12.65
N VAL A 70 -4.71 2.40 11.88
CA VAL A 70 -4.99 3.74 12.43
C VAL A 70 -6.48 4.05 12.50
N LEU A 71 -7.30 3.28 11.80
CA LEU A 71 -8.75 3.45 11.77
C LEU A 71 -9.40 2.10 11.48
N ARG A 72 -10.48 1.77 12.18
CA ARG A 72 -11.26 0.54 11.95
C ARG A 72 -12.74 0.84 11.79
N SER A 73 -13.42 -0.02 11.05
CA SER A 73 -14.88 0.05 10.92
C SER A 73 -15.61 -0.85 11.91
N GLN A 74 -16.91 -0.66 12.00
CA GLN A 74 -17.84 -1.64 12.51
C GLN A 74 -17.94 -2.86 11.58
N GLY A 75 -18.43 -3.99 12.10
CA GLY A 75 -18.66 -5.17 11.29
C GLY A 75 -19.89 -5.01 10.38
N TYR A 76 -19.76 -5.43 9.13
CA TYR A 76 -20.81 -5.45 8.11
C TYR A 76 -21.23 -6.88 7.79
N THR A 77 -22.48 -7.09 7.39
CA THR A 77 -22.99 -8.42 7.02
C THR A 77 -22.64 -8.83 5.58
N ARG A 78 -22.15 -7.88 4.77
CA ARG A 78 -21.80 -8.10 3.36
C ARG A 78 -20.54 -7.33 3.02
N LEU A 79 -19.68 -7.92 2.18
CA LEU A 79 -18.47 -7.29 1.67
C LEU A 79 -18.77 -5.95 0.99
N ALA A 80 -19.82 -5.90 0.15
CA ALA A 80 -20.24 -4.67 -0.53
C ALA A 80 -20.60 -3.53 0.44
N SER A 81 -21.14 -3.86 1.62
CA SER A 81 -21.45 -2.86 2.64
C SER A 81 -20.17 -2.31 3.29
N ALA A 82 -19.16 -3.14 3.52
CA ALA A 82 -17.85 -2.70 4.00
C ALA A 82 -17.15 -1.78 2.98
N GLN A 83 -17.21 -2.13 1.69
CA GLN A 83 -16.68 -1.31 0.60
C GLN A 83 -17.37 0.06 0.51
N ASN A 84 -18.69 0.11 0.66
CA ASN A 84 -19.43 1.37 0.75
C ASN A 84 -19.01 2.17 1.99
N GLY A 85 -18.68 1.51 3.10
CA GLY A 85 -18.08 2.13 4.27
C GLY A 85 -16.74 2.78 3.98
N VAL A 86 -15.82 2.10 3.27
CA VAL A 86 -14.54 2.69 2.81
C VAL A 86 -14.77 3.90 1.92
N ALA A 87 -15.67 3.80 0.94
CA ALA A 87 -16.02 4.91 0.07
C ALA A 87 -16.57 6.11 0.87
N SER A 88 -17.37 5.86 1.91
CA SER A 88 -17.84 6.89 2.83
C SER A 88 -16.70 7.52 3.63
N VAL A 89 -15.74 6.73 4.11
CA VAL A 89 -14.55 7.25 4.81
C VAL A 89 -13.74 8.14 3.89
N ILE A 90 -13.56 7.79 2.63
CA ILE A 90 -12.82 8.61 1.66
C ILE A 90 -13.55 9.91 1.34
N ALA A 91 -14.88 9.85 1.18
CA ALA A 91 -15.69 11.02 0.89
C ALA A 91 -15.71 12.03 2.06
N ASN A 92 -15.66 11.54 3.30
CA ASN A 92 -15.87 12.36 4.50
C ASN A 92 -14.58 12.62 5.30
N GLY A 93 -13.56 11.78 5.15
CA GLY A 93 -12.36 11.74 5.97
C GLY A 93 -11.34 12.82 5.66
N LEU A 94 -11.59 13.68 4.66
CA LEU A 94 -10.79 14.88 4.40
C LEU A 94 -11.25 16.10 5.20
N SER A 95 -12.48 16.09 5.72
CA SER A 95 -13.00 17.20 6.53
C SER A 95 -12.68 16.99 8.00
N ALA A 96 -11.94 17.94 8.60
CA ALA A 96 -11.60 17.89 10.03
C ALA A 96 -12.85 17.91 10.93
N SER A 97 -13.95 18.54 10.49
CA SER A 97 -15.20 18.62 11.26
C SER A 97 -15.93 17.29 11.40
N ASN A 98 -15.59 16.30 10.56
CA ASN A 98 -16.20 14.97 10.61
C ASN A 98 -15.54 14.06 11.67
N PHE A 99 -14.43 14.49 12.27
CA PHE A 99 -13.74 13.77 13.35
C PHE A 99 -14.24 14.25 14.71
N ASP A 100 -14.90 13.36 15.44
CA ASP A 100 -15.43 13.61 16.79
C ASP A 100 -14.56 12.92 17.83
N VAL A 101 -13.71 13.69 18.52
CA VAL A 101 -12.81 13.22 19.59
C VAL A 101 -13.58 13.07 20.90
N ARG A 102 -13.60 11.87 21.48
CA ARG A 102 -14.35 11.52 22.68
C ARG A 102 -13.46 10.87 23.73
N GLN A 103 -13.92 10.91 24.97
CA GLN A 103 -13.35 10.17 26.08
C GLN A 103 -14.16 8.89 26.32
N ALA A 104 -13.47 7.77 26.46
CA ALA A 104 -14.03 6.48 26.85
C ALA A 104 -14.23 6.43 28.37
N LYS A 105 -15.04 5.45 28.82
CA LYS A 105 -15.36 5.29 30.26
C LYS A 105 -14.14 5.02 31.13
N ASN A 106 -13.08 4.45 30.54
CA ASN A 106 -11.81 4.16 31.21
C ASN A 106 -10.86 5.38 31.26
N GLY A 107 -11.30 6.56 30.80
CA GLY A 107 -10.52 7.79 30.82
C GLY A 107 -9.64 8.02 29.59
N GLU A 108 -9.45 7.01 28.75
CA GLU A 108 -8.73 7.11 27.47
C GLU A 108 -9.55 7.87 26.42
N TRP A 109 -8.91 8.28 25.35
CA TRP A 109 -9.45 9.13 24.29
C TRP A 109 -9.44 8.41 22.97
N TYR A 110 -10.43 8.64 22.13
CA TYR A 110 -10.51 8.09 20.78
C TYR A 110 -11.23 9.11 19.90
N PHE A 111 -11.32 8.84 18.61
CA PHE A 111 -12.15 9.64 17.71
C PHE A 111 -12.99 8.76 16.79
N ASN A 112 -14.16 9.28 16.45
CA ASN A 112 -15.04 8.71 15.44
C ASN A 112 -14.99 9.56 14.19
N LEU A 113 -14.91 8.94 13.03
CA LEU A 113 -15.21 9.60 11.76
C LEU A 113 -16.70 9.44 11.46
N LYS A 114 -17.36 10.54 11.13
CA LYS A 114 -18.80 10.60 10.86
C LYS A 114 -19.11 10.96 9.42
N ALA A 115 -20.18 10.37 8.89
CA ALA A 115 -20.81 10.82 7.66
C ALA A 115 -21.75 12.01 7.93
N PRO A 116 -22.22 12.75 6.89
CA PRO A 116 -23.04 13.95 7.07
C PRO A 116 -24.40 13.68 7.73
N ASN A 117 -24.89 12.44 7.62
CA ASN A 117 -26.10 11.96 8.30
C ASN A 117 -25.87 11.65 9.80
N GLY A 118 -24.67 11.92 10.34
CA GLY A 118 -24.30 11.67 11.74
C GLY A 118 -23.87 10.23 12.05
N GLN A 119 -23.92 9.31 11.08
CA GLN A 119 -23.51 7.93 11.26
C GLN A 119 -22.00 7.83 11.50
N ILE A 120 -21.58 7.06 12.51
CA ILE A 120 -20.18 6.69 12.70
C ILE A 120 -19.82 5.66 11.63
N ILE A 121 -18.82 5.99 10.81
CA ILE A 121 -18.36 5.15 9.69
C ILE A 121 -17.02 4.47 9.97
N ALA A 122 -16.26 5.01 10.93
CA ALA A 122 -15.05 4.38 11.44
C ALA A 122 -14.65 4.98 12.80
N THR A 123 -13.86 4.24 13.57
CA THR A 123 -13.40 4.60 14.92
C THR A 123 -11.90 4.32 15.05
N SER A 124 -11.19 5.17 15.78
CA SER A 124 -9.76 4.99 16.07
C SER A 124 -9.51 3.99 17.19
N GLU A 125 -8.23 3.65 17.38
CA GLU A 125 -7.78 3.08 18.65
C GLU A 125 -7.89 4.09 19.82
N LEU A 126 -7.69 3.58 21.03
CA LEU A 126 -7.65 4.37 22.25
C LEU A 126 -6.27 5.04 22.42
N TYR A 127 -6.29 6.23 23.01
CA TYR A 127 -5.14 7.07 23.28
C TYR A 127 -5.17 7.54 24.73
N VAL A 128 -4.01 7.61 25.36
CA VAL A 128 -3.90 8.05 26.77
C VAL A 128 -4.37 9.50 26.98
N THR A 129 -4.23 10.37 25.97
CA THR A 129 -4.55 11.81 26.11
C THR A 129 -5.40 12.34 24.95
N LYS A 130 -6.20 13.36 25.24
CA LYS A 130 -6.97 14.10 24.21
C LYS A 130 -6.07 14.63 23.10
N SER A 131 -4.91 15.18 23.47
CA SER A 131 -3.93 15.70 22.50
C SER A 131 -3.44 14.62 21.54
N ASN A 132 -3.15 13.41 22.05
CA ASN A 132 -2.78 12.28 21.20
C ASN A 132 -3.90 11.88 20.24
N ALA A 133 -5.14 11.79 20.70
CA ALA A 133 -6.29 11.49 19.85
C ALA A 133 -6.52 12.57 18.76
N THR A 134 -6.37 13.86 19.11
CA THR A 134 -6.49 14.96 18.14
C THR A 134 -5.37 14.93 17.08
N ARG A 135 -4.13 14.60 17.48
CA ARG A 135 -3.04 14.37 16.52
C ARG A 135 -3.31 13.15 15.64
N GLY A 136 -3.78 12.05 16.23
CA GLY A 136 -4.20 10.85 15.51
C GLY A 136 -5.25 11.15 14.44
N ALA A 137 -6.29 11.93 14.77
CA ALA A 137 -7.32 12.34 13.81
C ALA A 137 -6.74 13.16 12.64
N SER A 138 -5.80 14.05 12.93
CA SER A 138 -5.11 14.84 11.89
C SER A 138 -4.23 13.97 10.99
N THR A 139 -3.54 12.98 11.56
CA THR A 139 -2.77 11.99 10.81
C THR A 139 -3.68 11.15 9.92
N VAL A 140 -4.77 10.59 10.47
CA VAL A 140 -5.74 9.80 9.70
C VAL A 140 -6.33 10.61 8.55
N ARG A 141 -6.68 11.88 8.76
CA ARG A 141 -7.14 12.76 7.68
C ARG A 141 -6.16 12.83 6.51
N ARG A 142 -4.85 12.97 6.80
CA ARG A 142 -3.79 12.97 5.78
C ARG A 142 -3.69 11.61 5.08
N LEU A 143 -3.71 10.52 5.85
CA LEU A 143 -3.63 9.15 5.32
C LEU A 143 -4.85 8.78 4.46
N VAL A 144 -6.04 9.29 4.78
CA VAL A 144 -7.22 9.15 3.90
C VAL A 144 -6.98 9.84 2.56
N GLY A 145 -6.33 11.01 2.55
CA GLY A 145 -5.95 11.69 1.30
C GLY A 145 -5.00 10.87 0.43
N VAL A 146 -4.01 10.22 1.06
CA VAL A 146 -3.09 9.30 0.38
C VAL A 146 -3.84 8.07 -0.15
N ALA A 147 -4.58 7.38 0.72
CA ALA A 147 -5.31 6.16 0.37
C ALA A 147 -6.40 6.41 -0.69
N ARG A 148 -6.96 7.63 -0.74
CA ARG A 148 -7.95 8.05 -1.74
C ARG A 148 -7.40 7.95 -3.16
N ALA A 149 -6.15 8.31 -3.41
CA ALA A 149 -5.54 8.24 -4.75
C ALA A 149 -5.53 6.79 -5.25
N GLY A 150 -5.07 5.85 -4.42
CA GLY A 150 -5.10 4.42 -4.74
C GLY A 150 -6.51 3.81 -4.83
N TRP A 151 -7.51 4.44 -4.22
CA TRP A 151 -8.91 3.97 -4.23
C TRP A 151 -9.76 4.54 -5.38
N GLN A 152 -9.41 5.70 -5.94
CA GLN A 152 -10.13 6.31 -7.07
C GLN A 152 -9.73 5.69 -8.41
N ASP A 153 -8.50 5.17 -8.53
CA ASP A 153 -7.98 4.56 -9.77
C ASP A 153 -8.17 3.04 -9.85
N ALA A 154 -8.66 2.41 -8.78
CA ALA A 154 -8.92 0.97 -8.77
C ALA A 154 -10.29 0.65 -9.42
N PRO A 155 -10.36 -0.13 -10.51
CA PRO A 155 -11.62 -0.69 -10.95
C PRO A 155 -12.20 -1.49 -9.77
N ARG A 156 -13.36 -1.07 -9.26
CA ARG A 156 -14.14 -1.76 -8.21
C ARG A 156 -14.77 -3.05 -8.73
N ARG A 157 -14.02 -3.79 -9.54
CA ARG A 157 -14.40 -5.04 -10.19
C ARG A 157 -13.21 -5.96 -10.07
N GLU A 158 -13.49 -7.22 -9.81
CA GLU A 158 -12.47 -8.25 -9.91
C GLU A 158 -11.89 -8.18 -11.32
N ALA A 159 -10.61 -7.82 -11.44
CA ALA A 159 -10.00 -7.57 -12.72
C ALA A 159 -8.53 -7.97 -12.73
N PHE A 160 -8.10 -8.54 -13.85
CA PHE A 160 -6.69 -8.58 -14.18
C PHE A 160 -6.30 -7.23 -14.77
N GLU A 161 -5.32 -6.58 -14.15
CA GLU A 161 -4.70 -5.38 -14.68
C GLU A 161 -3.36 -5.74 -15.29
N LEU A 162 -3.18 -5.38 -16.56
CA LEU A 162 -1.90 -5.47 -17.23
C LEU A 162 -1.15 -4.14 -17.09
N PHE A 163 0.12 -4.17 -16.73
CA PHE A 163 0.94 -2.97 -16.60
C PHE A 163 2.40 -3.22 -16.98
N LYS A 164 3.15 -2.14 -17.22
CA LYS A 164 4.60 -2.19 -17.47
C LYS A 164 5.33 -1.76 -16.21
N GLY A 165 6.28 -2.58 -15.75
CA GLY A 165 7.15 -2.22 -14.63
C GLY A 165 8.25 -1.26 -15.07
N GLU A 166 8.91 -0.62 -14.11
CA GLU A 166 10.06 0.27 -14.34
C GLU A 166 11.22 -0.45 -15.05
N ASP A 167 11.32 -1.77 -14.87
CA ASP A 167 12.28 -2.63 -15.56
C ASP A 167 11.92 -2.91 -17.04
N GLY A 168 10.87 -2.26 -17.54
CA GLY A 168 10.39 -2.39 -18.92
C GLY A 168 9.63 -3.68 -19.22
N LYS A 169 9.50 -4.60 -18.25
CA LYS A 169 8.76 -5.86 -18.41
C LYS A 169 7.27 -5.64 -18.23
N SER A 170 6.48 -6.53 -18.82
CA SER A 170 5.02 -6.56 -18.66
C SER A 170 4.64 -7.46 -17.48
N TYR A 171 3.72 -6.99 -16.65
CA TYR A 171 3.21 -7.70 -15.49
C TYR A 171 1.69 -7.73 -15.56
N PHE A 172 1.09 -8.68 -14.86
CA PHE A 172 -0.31 -8.59 -14.50
C PHE A 172 -0.51 -8.76 -13.00
N ARG A 173 -1.59 -8.19 -12.50
CA ARG A 173 -2.09 -8.43 -11.15
C ARG A 173 -3.58 -8.68 -11.16
N LEU A 174 -4.06 -9.57 -10.30
CA LEU A 174 -5.47 -9.75 -10.03
C LEU A 174 -5.84 -8.87 -8.84
N ARG A 175 -6.79 -7.95 -9.04
CA ARG A 175 -7.41 -7.21 -7.95
C ARG A 175 -8.72 -7.85 -7.54
N ALA A 176 -8.97 -7.92 -6.23
CA ALA A 176 -10.30 -8.17 -5.71
C ALA A 176 -11.21 -6.96 -5.99
N GLY A 177 -12.52 -7.14 -5.83
CA GLY A 177 -13.48 -6.04 -5.96
C GLY A 177 -13.27 -4.89 -4.95
N ASN A 178 -12.48 -5.10 -3.89
CA ASN A 178 -12.06 -4.07 -2.92
C ASN A 178 -10.79 -3.30 -3.36
N GLY A 179 -10.21 -3.61 -4.52
CA GLY A 179 -8.97 -3.01 -5.04
C GLY A 179 -7.68 -3.66 -4.53
N GLU A 180 -7.74 -4.58 -3.56
CA GLU A 180 -6.58 -5.30 -3.01
C GLU A 180 -5.94 -6.19 -4.08
N ILE A 181 -4.60 -6.24 -4.10
CA ILE A 181 -3.86 -7.12 -5.01
C ILE A 181 -3.85 -8.53 -4.40
N MET A 182 -4.57 -9.45 -5.02
CA MET A 182 -4.62 -10.82 -4.52
C MET A 182 -3.56 -11.73 -5.15
N LEU A 183 -3.19 -11.45 -6.40
CA LEU A 183 -2.13 -12.16 -7.12
C LEU A 183 -1.37 -11.16 -7.98
N ALA A 184 -0.06 -11.38 -8.09
CA ALA A 184 0.80 -10.71 -9.06
C ALA A 184 1.62 -11.74 -9.83
N SER A 185 1.91 -11.44 -11.09
CA SER A 185 2.76 -12.27 -11.92
C SER A 185 4.24 -11.93 -11.75
N GLN A 186 5.12 -12.84 -12.20
CA GLN A 186 6.47 -12.44 -12.59
C GLN A 186 6.46 -11.46 -13.78
N GLY A 187 7.60 -10.82 -14.03
CA GLY A 187 7.81 -9.99 -15.21
C GLY A 187 7.95 -10.80 -16.49
N TYR A 188 7.18 -10.43 -17.51
CA TYR A 188 7.22 -11.00 -18.86
C TYR A 188 7.93 -10.03 -19.81
N THR A 189 8.57 -10.57 -20.85
CA THR A 189 9.22 -9.75 -21.88
C THR A 189 8.23 -8.96 -22.74
N THR A 190 6.97 -9.41 -22.86
CA THR A 190 5.95 -8.75 -23.68
C THR A 190 4.57 -8.81 -23.04
N ALA A 191 3.72 -7.84 -23.39
CA ALA A 191 2.32 -7.77 -22.99
C ALA A 191 1.52 -9.00 -23.49
N ALA A 192 1.86 -9.54 -24.66
CA ALA A 192 1.24 -10.75 -25.20
C ALA A 192 1.56 -11.98 -24.33
N SER A 193 2.81 -12.12 -23.86
CA SER A 193 3.20 -13.19 -22.94
C SER A 193 2.49 -13.07 -21.59
N ALA A 194 2.36 -11.85 -21.05
CA ALA A 194 1.61 -11.61 -19.82
C ALA A 194 0.11 -11.96 -19.98
N ARG A 195 -0.51 -11.63 -21.13
CA ARG A 195 -1.89 -12.06 -21.44
C ARG A 195 -2.05 -13.59 -21.49
N LYS A 196 -1.06 -14.31 -22.04
CA LYS A 196 -1.03 -15.79 -21.96
C LYS A 196 -0.92 -16.28 -20.51
N GLY A 197 -0.13 -15.58 -19.68
CA GLY A 197 -0.07 -15.83 -18.25
C GLY A 197 -1.44 -15.66 -17.56
N ILE A 198 -2.19 -14.61 -17.87
CA ILE A 198 -3.58 -14.42 -17.37
C ILE A 198 -4.47 -15.59 -17.79
N ALA A 199 -4.39 -16.02 -19.05
CA ALA A 199 -5.16 -17.17 -19.53
C ALA A 199 -4.81 -18.46 -18.76
N SER A 200 -3.51 -18.69 -18.48
CA SER A 200 -3.05 -19.80 -17.66
C SER A 200 -3.58 -19.71 -16.21
N VAL A 201 -3.59 -18.51 -15.62
CA VAL A 201 -4.18 -18.30 -14.29
C VAL A 201 -5.66 -18.65 -14.30
N ARG A 202 -6.41 -18.27 -15.34
CA ARG A 202 -7.85 -18.62 -15.47
C ARG A 202 -8.08 -20.12 -15.62
N GLU A 203 -7.24 -20.78 -16.40
CA GLU A 203 -7.35 -22.23 -16.64
C GLU A 203 -7.05 -23.05 -15.38
N ASN A 204 -6.02 -22.67 -14.62
CA ASN A 204 -5.54 -23.46 -13.49
C ASN A 204 -6.11 -22.98 -12.14
N GLY A 205 -6.34 -21.68 -12.00
CA GLY A 205 -6.63 -21.03 -10.73
C GLY A 205 -8.07 -21.16 -10.24
N SER A 206 -8.93 -21.91 -10.92
CA SER A 206 -10.29 -22.23 -10.42
C SER A 206 -10.28 -23.35 -9.36
N ALA A 207 -9.17 -24.09 -9.25
CA ALA A 207 -9.04 -25.21 -8.34
C ALA A 207 -8.12 -24.87 -7.16
N VAL A 208 -8.59 -25.12 -5.94
CA VAL A 208 -7.86 -24.82 -4.69
C VAL A 208 -6.52 -25.56 -4.61
N ASP A 209 -6.43 -26.76 -5.18
CA ASP A 209 -5.24 -27.62 -5.21
C ASP A 209 -4.15 -27.14 -6.19
N ALA A 210 -4.49 -26.27 -7.15
CA ALA A 210 -3.50 -25.59 -7.99
C ALA A 210 -2.67 -24.56 -7.21
N PHE A 211 -3.16 -24.13 -6.05
CA PHE A 211 -2.44 -23.23 -5.15
C PHE A 211 -1.59 -24.00 -4.15
N GLN A 212 -0.35 -23.56 -3.99
CA GLN A 212 0.54 -24.04 -2.96
C GLN A 212 0.73 -22.96 -1.90
N VAL A 213 0.42 -23.32 -0.66
CA VAL A 213 0.68 -22.52 0.54
C VAL A 213 1.99 -22.99 1.15
N PHE A 214 2.96 -22.09 1.28
CA PHE A 214 4.31 -22.41 1.76
C PHE A 214 4.75 -21.43 2.86
N GLU A 215 5.66 -21.86 3.73
CA GLU A 215 6.28 -20.99 4.72
C GLU A 215 7.37 -20.15 4.03
N ALA A 216 7.24 -18.82 4.14
CA ALA A 216 8.17 -17.87 3.58
C ALA A 216 9.35 -17.64 4.53
N TYR A 217 10.46 -17.10 4.01
CA TYR A 217 11.69 -16.89 4.78
C TYR A 217 11.54 -15.96 5.98
N ASP A 218 10.53 -15.09 5.96
CA ASP A 218 10.16 -14.16 7.03
C ASP A 218 9.30 -14.81 8.13
N GLY A 219 9.02 -16.12 8.04
CA GLY A 219 8.12 -16.85 8.95
C GLY A 219 6.63 -16.66 8.63
N GLY A 220 6.31 -15.93 7.55
CA GLY A 220 4.95 -15.81 7.01
C GLY A 220 4.53 -17.00 6.16
N TRP A 221 3.31 -16.96 5.65
CA TRP A 221 2.72 -17.98 4.79
C TRP A 221 2.40 -17.40 3.42
N GLY A 222 3.22 -17.73 2.43
CA GLY A 222 3.05 -17.29 1.04
C GLY A 222 2.13 -18.21 0.24
N ILE A 223 1.53 -17.65 -0.81
CA ILE A 223 0.71 -18.38 -1.78
C ILE A 223 1.38 -18.32 -3.15
N ARG A 224 1.42 -19.44 -3.87
CA ARG A 224 1.79 -19.46 -5.29
C ARG A 224 0.82 -20.32 -6.09
N LEU A 225 0.46 -19.88 -7.27
CA LEU A 225 -0.34 -20.64 -8.22
C LEU A 225 0.59 -21.36 -9.19
N VAL A 226 0.40 -22.67 -9.31
CA VAL A 226 1.24 -23.55 -10.13
C VAL A 226 0.40 -24.11 -11.28
N ALA A 227 0.87 -23.94 -12.51
CA ALA A 227 0.24 -24.51 -13.69
C ALA A 227 0.48 -26.03 -13.76
N ARG A 228 -0.31 -26.73 -14.58
CA ARG A 228 -0.17 -28.19 -14.79
C ARG A 228 1.23 -28.63 -15.25
N ASN A 229 1.97 -27.76 -15.93
CA ASN A 229 3.35 -28.01 -16.35
C ASN A 229 4.39 -27.82 -15.22
N GLY A 230 3.95 -27.48 -14.00
CA GLY A 230 4.80 -27.24 -12.83
C GLY A 230 5.33 -25.80 -12.71
N GLU A 231 5.03 -24.91 -13.66
CA GLU A 231 5.49 -23.53 -13.62
C GLU A 231 4.70 -22.68 -12.62
N ILE A 232 5.39 -21.81 -11.89
CA ILE A 232 4.74 -20.79 -11.05
C ILE A 232 4.28 -19.66 -11.97
N ILE A 233 2.97 -19.45 -12.03
CA ILE A 233 2.36 -18.47 -12.95
C ILE A 233 1.88 -17.20 -12.23
N ALA A 234 1.67 -17.26 -10.92
CA ALA A 234 1.34 -16.11 -10.09
C ALA A 234 1.73 -16.36 -8.63
N ARG A 235 1.95 -15.29 -7.87
CA ARG A 235 2.23 -15.29 -6.42
C ARG A 235 1.23 -14.37 -5.72
N GLY A 236 0.77 -14.79 -4.55
CA GLY A 236 -0.08 -13.97 -3.67
C GLY A 236 0.74 -13.37 -2.53
N GLU A 237 0.06 -12.61 -1.68
CA GLU A 237 0.68 -12.00 -0.49
C GLU A 237 1.08 -13.04 0.57
N THR A 238 1.96 -12.62 1.48
CA THR A 238 2.35 -13.38 2.67
C THR A 238 1.41 -13.08 3.84
N TYR A 239 0.96 -14.13 4.52
CA TYR A 239 0.05 -14.03 5.66
C TYR A 239 0.73 -14.42 6.97
N SER A 240 0.30 -13.84 8.08
CA SER A 240 0.81 -14.19 9.42
C SER A 240 0.48 -15.62 9.86
N THR A 241 -0.53 -16.27 9.26
CA THR A 241 -0.91 -17.65 9.61
C THR A 241 -1.30 -18.48 8.38
N LYS A 242 -1.03 -19.79 8.43
CA LYS A 242 -1.43 -20.76 7.39
C LYS A 242 -2.94 -20.76 7.14
N SER A 243 -3.73 -20.58 8.20
CA SER A 243 -5.20 -20.55 8.10
C SER A 243 -5.69 -19.36 7.28
N ASN A 244 -5.07 -18.18 7.45
CA ASN A 244 -5.38 -16.98 6.66
C ASN A 244 -5.04 -17.21 5.18
N ALA A 245 -3.84 -17.75 4.89
CA ALA A 245 -3.44 -18.10 3.54
C ALA A 245 -4.43 -19.09 2.89
N ASN A 246 -4.89 -20.11 3.61
CA ASN A 246 -5.90 -21.06 3.10
C ASN A 246 -7.28 -20.42 2.85
N ARG A 247 -7.67 -19.38 3.59
CA ARG A 247 -8.90 -18.62 3.30
C ARG A 247 -8.72 -17.76 2.05
N ALA A 248 -7.57 -17.12 1.90
CA ALA A 248 -7.22 -16.36 0.70
C ALA A 248 -7.19 -17.25 -0.56
N VAL A 249 -6.63 -18.47 -0.49
CA VAL A 249 -6.67 -19.44 -1.60
C VAL A 249 -8.10 -19.76 -2.03
N ARG A 250 -9.00 -20.02 -1.08
CA ARG A 250 -10.41 -20.31 -1.40
C ARG A 250 -11.07 -19.15 -2.12
N ARG A 251 -10.83 -17.92 -1.63
CA ARG A 251 -11.35 -16.71 -2.28
C ARG A 251 -10.76 -16.52 -3.68
N LEU A 252 -9.47 -16.76 -3.86
CA LEU A 252 -8.81 -16.71 -5.17
C LEU A 252 -9.43 -17.70 -6.16
N ALA A 253 -9.65 -18.94 -5.72
CA ALA A 253 -10.26 -19.98 -6.54
C ALA A 253 -11.69 -19.62 -6.98
N GLU A 254 -12.48 -19.06 -6.06
CA GLU A 254 -13.83 -18.57 -6.36
C GLU A 254 -13.83 -17.42 -7.37
N ILE A 255 -12.96 -16.43 -7.19
CA ILE A 255 -12.87 -15.26 -8.08
C ILE A 255 -12.46 -15.69 -9.49
N ILE A 256 -11.41 -16.51 -9.58
CA ILE A 256 -10.88 -16.95 -10.86
C ILE A 256 -11.85 -17.90 -11.56
N GLY A 257 -12.47 -18.82 -10.83
CA GLY A 257 -13.44 -19.79 -11.35
C GLY A 257 -14.82 -19.20 -11.69
N GLY A 258 -15.21 -18.08 -11.05
CA GLY A 258 -16.52 -17.45 -11.24
C GLY A 258 -16.73 -16.75 -12.59
N GLY A 259 -15.71 -16.66 -13.45
CA GLY A 259 -15.82 -16.20 -14.83
C GLY A 259 -16.12 -14.70 -15.04
N SER A 260 -16.35 -13.93 -13.97
CA SER A 260 -16.69 -12.50 -14.01
C SER A 260 -15.49 -11.55 -14.06
N VAL A 261 -14.27 -12.06 -13.88
CA VAL A 261 -13.07 -11.23 -13.82
C VAL A 261 -12.82 -10.62 -15.19
N GLN A 262 -12.76 -9.30 -15.31
CA GLN A 262 -12.44 -8.62 -16.58
C GLN A 262 -10.92 -8.48 -16.75
N VAL A 263 -10.45 -8.25 -17.97
CA VAL A 263 -9.05 -7.85 -18.22
C VAL A 263 -9.06 -6.37 -18.57
N ALA A 264 -8.45 -5.55 -17.73
CA ALA A 264 -8.25 -4.14 -18.00
C ALA A 264 -6.87 -3.97 -18.66
N ASP A 265 -6.85 -3.40 -19.86
CA ASP A 265 -5.61 -2.99 -20.50
C ASP A 265 -5.05 -1.74 -19.78
N ALA A 266 -3.71 -1.62 -19.78
CA ALA A 266 -3.03 -0.43 -19.29
C ALA A 266 -3.62 0.79 -20.01
N GLN A 267 -4.06 1.80 -19.24
CA GLN A 267 -4.37 3.11 -19.82
C GLN A 267 -3.08 3.60 -20.49
N THR A 268 -3.11 3.68 -21.82
CA THR A 268 -2.11 4.40 -22.60
C THR A 268 -2.30 5.86 -22.24
N GLU A 269 -1.38 6.43 -21.46
CA GLU A 269 -1.19 7.89 -21.42
C GLU A 269 -0.73 8.40 -22.79
#